data_AF-A0A7C2ZAN4-F1
#
_entry.id   AF-A0A7C2ZAN4-F1
#
_cell.length_a   1.000
_cell.length_b   1.000
_cell.length_c   1.000
_cell.angle_alpha   90.00
_cell.angle_beta   90.00
_cell.angle_gamma   90.00
#
_symmetry.space_group_name_H-M   'P 1'
#
loop_
_entity.id
_entity.type
_entity.pdbx_description
1 polymer ?
#
loop_
_entity_poly.entity_id
_entity_poly.type
_entity_poly.pdbx_seq_one_letter_code
_entity_poly.pdbx_strand_id
1 'polypeptide(L)'
;MARRHRYHIVTDPNDRGCRPGETLATRELAVIQRWAAERGAVPATVPGTEHEGRPGVLALDFPGFKEKGLQPISWEEWFKTFQVRHLWFLYQERLRDGRPSNFYKVVPAQYVEEAAPAQSM
;
A
#
# COMPACT_ATOMS: atom_id res chain seq x y z
N MET A 1 -18.22 5.72 23.13
CA MET A 1 -18.33 5.84 21.66
C MET A 1 -17.06 5.25 21.05
N ALA A 2 -17.14 4.11 20.38
CA ALA A 2 -15.97 3.45 19.79
C ALA A 2 -15.41 4.30 18.65
N ARG A 3 -14.11 4.64 18.73
CA ARG A 3 -13.39 5.31 17.64
C ARG A 3 -13.46 4.41 16.40
N ARG A 4 -14.30 4.77 15.42
CA ARG A 4 -14.24 4.17 14.08
C ARG A 4 -12.94 4.63 13.45
N HIS A 5 -11.92 3.77 13.47
CA HIS A 5 -10.76 3.95 12.62
C HIS A 5 -11.26 3.91 11.17
N ARG A 6 -10.93 4.93 10.38
CA ARG A 6 -11.40 5.06 8.98
C ARG A 6 -10.93 3.89 8.11
N TYR A 7 -9.84 3.24 8.50
CA TYR A 7 -9.26 2.08 7.84
C TYR A 7 -9.32 0.85 8.76
N HIS A 8 -9.57 -0.30 8.17
CA HIS A 8 -9.40 -1.59 8.85
C HIS A 8 -7.90 -1.95 8.82
N ILE A 9 -7.29 -2.04 10.00
CA ILE A 9 -5.87 -2.38 10.14
C ILE A 9 -5.71 -3.90 9.98
N VAL A 10 -4.98 -4.32 8.96
CA VAL A 10 -4.73 -5.72 8.65
C VAL A 10 -3.31 -6.09 9.10
N THR A 11 -3.23 -7.11 9.96
CA THR A 11 -1.96 -7.66 10.47
C THR A 11 -1.74 -9.13 10.10
N ASP A 12 -2.78 -9.81 9.62
CA ASP A 12 -2.71 -11.20 9.15
C ASP A 12 -2.88 -11.21 7.62
N PRO A 13 -1.97 -11.85 6.84
CA PRO A 13 -2.14 -12.05 5.40
C PRO A 13 -3.44 -12.73 4.98
N ASN A 14 -4.08 -13.49 5.88
CA ASN A 14 -5.35 -14.16 5.64
C ASN A 14 -6.57 -13.25 5.86
N ASP A 15 -6.39 -12.12 6.56
CA ASP A 15 -7.45 -11.13 6.69
C ASP A 15 -7.55 -10.30 5.40
N ARG A 16 -8.64 -10.56 4.67
CA ARG A 16 -8.95 -9.93 3.38
C ARG A 16 -9.91 -8.75 3.53
N GLY A 17 -10.27 -8.40 4.76
CA GLY A 17 -11.38 -7.51 5.02
C GLY A 17 -12.75 -8.19 4.89
N CYS A 18 -13.77 -7.51 5.42
CA CYS A 18 -15.14 -7.98 5.49
C CYS A 18 -16.05 -7.43 4.38
N ARG A 19 -15.69 -6.32 3.71
CA ARG A 19 -16.59 -5.65 2.73
C ARG A 19 -15.90 -5.31 1.41
N PRO A 20 -16.53 -5.62 0.26
CA PRO A 20 -16.06 -5.15 -1.04
C PRO A 20 -15.99 -3.61 -1.10
N GLY A 21 -14.91 -3.08 -1.66
CA GLY A 21 -14.67 -1.63 -1.76
C GLY A 21 -14.20 -0.96 -0.47
N GLU A 22 -13.99 -1.69 0.61
CA GLU A 22 -13.39 -1.11 1.81
C GLU A 22 -11.89 -0.90 1.65
N THR A 23 -11.36 0.14 2.29
CA THR A 23 -9.94 0.43 2.28
C THR A 23 -9.29 -0.11 3.54
N LEU A 24 -8.31 -0.97 3.34
CA LEU A 24 -7.50 -1.64 4.35
C LEU A 24 -6.17 -0.92 4.51
N ALA A 25 -5.55 -1.02 5.68
CA ALA A 25 -4.24 -0.46 5.96
C ALA A 25 -3.34 -1.50 6.62
N THR A 26 -2.11 -1.62 6.16
CA THR A 26 -1.14 -2.54 6.75
C THR A 26 0.28 -1.97 6.74
N ARG A 27 1.13 -2.50 7.62
CA ARG A 27 2.59 -2.36 7.56
C ARG A 27 3.28 -3.72 7.42
N GLU A 28 2.50 -4.79 7.38
CA GLU A 28 3.01 -6.15 7.36
C GLU A 28 3.45 -6.51 5.94
N LEU A 29 4.73 -6.83 5.79
CA LEU A 29 5.34 -7.08 4.49
C LEU A 29 4.70 -8.30 3.82
N ALA A 30 4.34 -9.32 4.61
CA ALA A 30 3.68 -10.53 4.11
C ALA A 30 2.29 -10.24 3.51
N VAL A 31 1.54 -9.28 4.09
CA VAL A 31 0.24 -8.85 3.55
C VAL A 31 0.45 -8.17 2.20
N ILE A 32 1.42 -7.26 2.11
CA ILE A 32 1.76 -6.51 0.88
C ILE A 32 2.22 -7.47 -0.22
N GLN A 33 3.12 -8.40 0.11
CA GLN A 33 3.67 -9.37 -0.84
C GLN A 33 2.59 -10.31 -1.37
N ARG A 34 1.72 -10.83 -0.51
CA ARG A 34 0.57 -11.65 -0.94
C ARG A 34 -0.34 -10.87 -1.87
N TRP A 35 -0.73 -9.65 -1.47
CA TRP A 35 -1.64 -8.81 -2.24
C TRP A 35 -1.08 -8.51 -3.65
N ALA A 36 0.20 -8.18 -3.74
CA ALA A 36 0.88 -7.93 -5.01
C ALA A 36 0.96 -9.20 -5.87
N ALA A 37 1.35 -10.34 -5.28
CA ALA A 37 1.51 -11.61 -6.00
C ALA A 37 0.20 -12.11 -6.63
N GLU A 38 -0.93 -12.00 -5.93
CA GLU A 38 -2.25 -12.38 -6.48
C GLU A 38 -2.65 -11.57 -7.71
N ARG A 39 -2.01 -10.41 -7.93
CA ARG A 39 -2.23 -9.50 -9.07
C ARG A 39 -1.10 -9.55 -10.09
N GLY A 40 -0.10 -10.41 -9.87
CA GLY A 40 1.13 -10.47 -10.66
C GLY A 40 1.98 -9.20 -10.58
N ALA A 41 1.75 -8.35 -9.57
CA ALA A 41 2.43 -7.07 -9.45
C ALA A 41 3.85 -7.25 -8.91
N VAL A 42 4.80 -6.49 -9.47
CA VAL A 42 6.21 -6.55 -9.10
C VAL A 42 6.71 -5.21 -8.57
N PRO A 43 7.64 -5.19 -7.60
CA PRO A 43 8.16 -3.95 -7.03
C PRO A 43 8.90 -3.11 -8.08
N ALA A 44 8.62 -1.82 -8.09
CA ALA A 44 9.22 -0.85 -9.00
C ALA A 44 9.43 0.51 -8.33
N THR A 45 10.19 1.37 -9.00
CA THR A 45 10.43 2.77 -8.64
C THR A 45 10.32 3.67 -9.86
N VAL A 46 10.22 4.99 -9.64
CA VAL A 46 10.37 5.99 -10.68
C VAL A 46 11.84 6.46 -10.71
N PRO A 47 12.58 6.30 -11.82
CA PRO A 47 13.95 6.79 -11.96
C PRO A 47 14.05 8.29 -11.72
N GLY A 48 15.14 8.73 -11.10
CA GLY A 48 15.41 10.14 -10.81
C GLY A 48 14.67 10.68 -9.58
N THR A 49 13.94 9.83 -8.86
CA THR A 49 13.31 10.21 -7.58
C THR A 49 14.13 9.77 -6.36
N GLU A 50 15.27 9.11 -6.57
CA GLU A 50 16.06 8.51 -5.52
C GLU A 50 16.57 9.53 -4.50
N HIS A 51 16.59 9.14 -3.23
CA HIS A 51 17.11 9.95 -2.15
C HIS A 51 17.98 9.09 -1.24
N GLU A 52 19.21 9.56 -0.97
CA GLU A 52 20.18 8.84 -0.13
C GLU A 52 20.41 7.37 -0.58
N GLY A 53 20.49 7.14 -1.89
CA GLY A 53 20.69 5.80 -2.46
C GLY A 53 19.49 4.86 -2.31
N ARG A 54 18.28 5.39 -2.07
CA ARG A 54 17.04 4.61 -1.93
C ARG A 54 15.96 5.08 -2.92
N PRO A 55 15.04 4.20 -3.35
CA PRO A 55 13.85 4.58 -4.11
C PRO A 55 13.08 5.76 -3.48
N GLY A 56 12.80 6.81 -4.26
CA GLY A 56 11.96 7.92 -3.80
C GLY A 56 10.48 7.59 -3.83
N VAL A 57 10.04 7.04 -4.96
CA VAL A 57 8.67 6.58 -5.18
C VAL A 57 8.65 5.06 -5.08
N LEU A 58 7.84 4.52 -4.16
CA LEU A 58 7.57 3.09 -4.07
C LEU A 58 6.33 2.76 -4.89
N ALA A 59 6.54 2.02 -5.98
CA ALA A 59 5.48 1.59 -6.88
C ALA A 59 5.42 0.06 -6.98
N LEU A 60 4.32 -0.43 -7.54
CA LEU A 60 4.10 -1.80 -7.98
C LEU A 60 3.71 -1.74 -9.45
N ASP A 61 4.46 -2.41 -10.32
CA ASP A 61 4.17 -2.54 -11.75
C ASP A 61 3.23 -3.74 -11.96
N PHE A 62 2.14 -3.54 -12.69
CA PHE A 62 1.09 -4.54 -12.90
C PHE A 62 1.13 -5.07 -14.33
N PRO A 63 0.98 -6.39 -14.54
CA PRO A 63 0.96 -6.97 -15.87
C PRO A 63 -0.21 -6.39 -16.69
N GLY A 64 0.06 -6.03 -17.94
CA GLY A 64 -0.92 -5.41 -18.84
C GLY A 64 -1.18 -3.92 -18.61
N PHE A 65 -0.68 -3.35 -17.50
CA PHE A 65 -0.71 -1.93 -17.19
C PHE A 65 0.72 -1.40 -17.07
N LYS A 66 1.43 -1.32 -18.21
CA LYS A 66 2.76 -0.73 -18.22
C LYS A 66 2.66 0.78 -18.02
N GLU A 67 2.75 1.19 -16.77
CA GLU A 67 2.98 2.60 -16.45
C GLU A 67 4.37 2.97 -17.00
N LYS A 68 4.40 3.92 -17.94
CA LYS A 68 5.65 4.27 -18.63
C LYS A 68 6.62 4.87 -17.63
N GLY A 69 7.87 4.40 -17.65
CA GLY A 69 8.94 4.96 -16.83
C GLY A 69 9.09 4.33 -15.45
N LEU A 70 8.44 3.22 -15.16
CA LEU A 70 8.78 2.42 -13.98
C LEU A 70 10.06 1.60 -14.23
N GLN A 71 10.95 1.58 -13.24
CA GLN A 71 12.13 0.73 -13.20
C GLN A 71 11.91 -0.39 -12.17
N PRO A 72 12.04 -1.67 -12.56
CA PRO A 72 11.97 -2.77 -11.61
C PRO A 72 13.05 -2.67 -10.53
N ILE A 73 12.69 -2.99 -9.29
CA ILE A 73 13.61 -3.10 -8.16
C ILE A 73 13.37 -4.41 -7.42
N SER A 74 14.23 -4.76 -6.47
CA SER A 74 14.00 -5.92 -5.62
C SER A 74 12.92 -5.64 -4.55
N TRP A 75 12.26 -6.71 -4.08
CA TRP A 75 11.41 -6.62 -2.89
C TRP A 75 12.20 -6.14 -1.66
N GLU A 76 13.47 -6.52 -1.55
CA GLU A 76 14.36 -6.09 -0.48
C GLU A 76 14.52 -4.57 -0.44
N GLU A 77 14.85 -3.94 -1.57
CA GLU A 77 14.99 -2.48 -1.69
C GLU A 77 13.68 -1.75 -1.41
N TRP A 78 12.58 -2.29 -1.93
CA TRP A 78 11.24 -1.75 -1.73
C TRP A 78 10.88 -1.77 -0.23
N PHE A 79 11.03 -2.93 0.43
CA PHE A 79 10.68 -3.10 1.84
C PHE A 79 11.61 -2.33 2.77
N LYS A 80 12.91 -2.28 2.49
CA LYS A 80 13.87 -1.48 3.25
C LYS A 80 13.44 -0.01 3.28
N THR A 81 13.09 0.53 2.12
CA THR A 81 12.62 1.92 2.01
C THR A 81 11.30 2.14 2.73
N PHE A 82 10.35 1.21 2.56
CA PHE A 82 9.05 1.25 3.21
C PHE A 82 9.15 1.29 4.75
N GLN A 83 10.00 0.43 5.31
CA GLN A 83 10.21 0.33 6.75
C GLN A 83 10.95 1.54 7.32
N VAL A 84 12.07 1.95 6.70
CA VAL A 84 12.87 3.08 7.22
C VAL A 84 12.08 4.39 7.19
N ARG A 85 11.19 4.56 6.21
CA ARG A 85 10.32 5.73 6.13
C ARG A 85 9.04 5.61 6.98
N HIS A 86 8.89 4.52 7.72
CA HIS A 86 7.74 4.25 8.57
C HIS A 86 6.41 4.44 7.82
N LEU A 87 6.30 3.88 6.62
CA LEU A 87 5.13 4.05 5.75
C LEU A 87 4.01 3.06 6.12
N TRP A 88 2.85 3.34 5.54
CA TRP A 88 1.67 2.49 5.54
C TRP A 88 1.27 2.16 4.11
N PHE A 89 0.80 0.93 3.92
CA PHE A 89 0.23 0.46 2.66
C PHE A 89 -1.30 0.49 2.78
N LEU A 90 -1.92 1.46 2.13
CA LEU A 90 -3.37 1.55 2.00
C LEU A 90 -3.79 0.85 0.72
N TYR A 91 -4.77 -0.04 0.79
CA TYR A 91 -5.18 -0.82 -0.37
C TYR A 91 -6.65 -1.22 -0.31
N GLN A 92 -7.16 -1.70 -1.44
CA GLN A 92 -8.45 -2.36 -1.49
C GLN A 92 -8.24 -3.81 -1.93
N GLU A 93 -8.83 -4.75 -1.21
CA GLU A 93 -8.80 -6.15 -1.63
C GLU A 93 -9.64 -6.33 -2.90
N ARG A 94 -10.87 -5.81 -2.88
CA ARG A 94 -11.85 -5.95 -3.97
C ARG A 94 -12.54 -4.63 -4.28
N LEU A 95 -12.93 -4.47 -5.54
CA LEU A 95 -13.89 -3.45 -5.97
C LEU A 95 -15.28 -3.74 -5.40
N ARG A 96 -16.21 -2.79 -5.53
CA ARG A 96 -17.61 -2.95 -5.07
C ARG A 96 -18.35 -4.10 -5.74
N ASP A 97 -17.95 -4.46 -6.95
CA ASP A 97 -18.50 -5.58 -7.72
C ASP A 97 -17.85 -6.93 -7.40
N GLY A 98 -16.90 -6.96 -6.46
CA GLY A 98 -16.23 -8.18 -5.99
C GLY A 98 -14.97 -8.57 -6.76
N ARG A 99 -14.64 -7.91 -7.88
CA ARG A 99 -13.40 -8.16 -8.63
C ARG A 99 -12.16 -7.69 -7.84
N PRO A 100 -10.96 -8.28 -8.08
CA PRO A 100 -9.72 -7.78 -7.48
C PRO A 100 -9.49 -6.31 -7.83
N SER A 101 -9.08 -5.51 -6.83
CA SER A 101 -8.71 -4.10 -7.03
C SER A 101 -7.20 -3.94 -7.10
N ASN A 102 -6.69 -3.15 -8.05
CA ASN A 102 -5.27 -2.74 -8.10
C ASN A 102 -5.01 -1.42 -7.36
N PHE A 103 -6.00 -0.90 -6.63
CA PHE A 103 -5.85 0.33 -5.88
C PHE A 103 -4.92 0.12 -4.68
N TYR A 104 -3.85 0.91 -4.64
CA TYR A 104 -3.00 1.07 -3.46
C TYR A 104 -2.47 2.50 -3.36
N LYS A 105 -2.03 2.87 -2.15
CA LYS A 105 -1.24 4.06 -1.85
C LYS A 105 -0.23 3.73 -0.77
N VAL A 106 0.96 4.33 -0.89
CA VAL A 106 1.97 4.31 0.17
C VAL A 106 1.99 5.68 0.82
N VAL A 107 1.70 5.76 2.11
CA VAL A 107 1.53 7.03 2.84
C VAL A 107 2.31 7.04 4.16
N PRO A 108 2.79 8.20 4.63
CA PRO A 108 3.27 8.35 6.01
C PRO A 108 2.17 8.07 7.04
N ALA A 109 2.57 7.69 8.27
CA ALA A 109 1.67 7.36 9.37
C ALA A 109 0.65 8.48 9.70
N GLN A 110 1.04 9.74 9.55
CA GLN A 110 0.17 10.89 9.80
C GLN A 110 -1.17 10.81 9.04
N TYR A 111 -1.21 10.26 7.82
CA TYR A 111 -2.44 10.16 7.03
C TYR A 111 -3.38 9.04 7.48
N VAL A 112 -2.86 8.04 8.18
CA VAL A 112 -3.65 6.95 8.76
C VAL A 112 -4.22 7.39 10.12
N GLU A 113 -3.49 8.24 10.84
CA GLU A 113 -3.86 8.79 12.15
C GLU A 113 -4.78 10.03 12.06
N GLU A 114 -4.53 10.98 11.13
CA GLU A 114 -5.37 12.16 10.82
C GLU A 114 -6.73 11.82 10.21
N ALA A 115 -6.97 10.55 9.89
CA ALA A 115 -8.30 10.10 9.52
C ALA A 115 -9.30 10.09 10.70
N ALA A 116 -8.82 10.32 11.93
CA ALA A 116 -9.63 10.85 13.03
C ALA A 116 -9.89 12.34 12.75
N PRO A 117 -11.14 12.83 12.76
CA PRO A 117 -11.40 14.24 12.50
C PRO A 117 -10.54 15.09 13.45
N ALA A 118 -9.79 16.03 12.88
CA ALA A 118 -9.29 17.17 13.62
C ALA A 118 -10.47 17.75 14.40
N GLN A 119 -10.50 17.49 15.71
CA GLN A 119 -11.44 18.17 16.58
C GLN A 119 -11.05 19.65 16.54
N SER A 120 -12.00 20.44 16.06
CA SER A 120 -12.17 21.89 16.19
C SER A 120 -11.02 22.66 16.83
N MET A 121 -10.42 23.57 16.05
CA MET A 121 -10.24 24.94 16.53
C MET A 121 -11.26 25.83 15.84
#